data_AF-A0A1R4IV92-F1
#
_entry.id   AF-A0A1R4IV92-F1
#
_cell.length_a   1.000
_cell.length_b   1.000
_cell.length_c   1.000
_cell.angle_alpha   90.00
_cell.angle_beta   90.00
_cell.angle_gamma   90.00
#
_symmetry.space_group_name_H-M   'P 1'
#
loop_
_entity.id
_entity.type
_entity.pdbx_description
1 polymer ?
#
loop_
_entity_poly.entity_id
_entity_poly.type
_entity_poly.pdbx_seq_one_letter_code
_entity_poly.pdbx_strand_id
1 'polypeptide(L)'
;MNTKQIIVVVIVVALMGGLLASPIKGLVTEDKGATASTNTESTSPFNFSSVSEITKQSINASLAQEITAIEGKIDESSGEEKLALLEQLAQKWDDLAKFAPQGFIYEEMAKITPKFEYWLNAGNSYRSAYTNLQDTAMSAELNRLAISSYEHAIALDGNNLDAKTGLGAALVTGTNNPMAGISLLMEVVKKDPENIQANKTLGLFSLQSRQFDKAIERFKTVSELQPDAESFFYLATGYENIGLKNEAIAAFSKSKELASDPTLSQFIDRKVEELSK
;
A
#
# COMPACT_ATOMS: atom_id res chain seq x y z
N MET A 1 -0.68 51.76 -27.16
CA MET A 1 -0.44 50.61 -26.24
C MET A 1 -0.75 51.09 -24.83
N ASN A 2 -1.83 50.59 -24.25
CA ASN A 2 -2.47 51.22 -23.08
C ASN A 2 -1.72 50.92 -21.78
N THR A 3 -1.53 51.94 -20.95
CA THR A 3 -0.81 51.95 -19.67
C THR A 3 -1.22 50.85 -18.69
N LYS A 4 -2.41 50.25 -18.87
CA LYS A 4 -2.89 49.10 -18.08
C LYS A 4 -2.19 47.77 -18.39
N GLN A 5 -1.55 47.60 -19.55
CA GLN A 5 -0.78 46.39 -19.87
C GLN A 5 0.64 46.39 -19.29
N ILE A 6 1.23 47.56 -19.01
CA ILE A 6 2.56 47.68 -18.41
C ILE A 6 2.53 47.34 -16.91
N ILE A 7 1.44 47.66 -16.22
CA ILE A 7 1.29 47.40 -14.77
C ILE A 7 1.17 45.89 -14.48
N VAL A 8 0.54 45.11 -15.36
CA VAL A 8 0.35 43.66 -15.16
C VAL A 8 1.66 42.88 -15.38
N VAL A 9 2.51 43.29 -16.31
CA VAL A 9 3.81 42.63 -16.57
C VAL A 9 4.83 42.92 -15.45
N VAL A 10 4.78 44.11 -14.83
CA VAL A 10 5.68 44.46 -13.71
C VAL A 10 5.33 43.70 -12.42
N ILE A 11 4.06 43.35 -12.19
CA ILE A 11 3.64 42.56 -11.02
C ILE A 11 4.05 41.07 -11.16
N VAL A 12 4.08 40.53 -12.37
CA VAL A 12 4.49 39.12 -12.62
C VAL A 12 6.01 38.92 -12.47
N VAL A 13 6.82 39.93 -12.82
CA VAL A 13 8.30 39.86 -12.64
C VAL A 13 8.70 40.08 -11.18
N ALA A 14 7.95 40.87 -10.41
CA ALA A 14 8.19 41.04 -8.97
C ALA A 14 7.84 39.79 -8.13
N LEU A 15 6.87 38.97 -8.58
CA LEU A 15 6.54 37.70 -7.93
C LEU A 15 7.54 36.57 -8.23
N MET A 16 8.26 36.63 -9.37
CA MET A 16 9.33 35.67 -9.68
C MET A 16 10.68 36.01 -9.03
N GLY A 17 10.89 37.23 -8.53
CA GLY A 17 12.11 37.61 -7.81
C GLY A 17 12.11 37.29 -6.31
N GLY A 18 10.93 37.10 -5.70
CA GLY A 18 10.79 36.89 -4.24
C GLY A 18 10.94 35.44 -3.77
N LEU A 19 10.86 34.46 -4.66
CA LEU A 19 10.97 33.03 -4.33
C LEU A 19 12.41 32.49 -4.34
N LEU A 20 13.39 33.30 -4.77
CA LEU A 20 14.82 32.94 -4.76
C LEU A 20 15.58 33.47 -3.52
N ALA A 21 14.90 34.11 -2.57
CA ALA A 21 15.49 34.67 -1.36
C ALA A 21 15.01 34.03 -0.06
N SER A 22 14.40 32.84 -0.11
CA SER A 22 14.15 32.04 1.10
C SER A 22 15.37 31.15 1.38
N PRO A 23 16.04 31.27 2.55
CA PRO A 23 17.21 30.45 2.86
C PRO A 23 16.83 28.97 2.91
N ILE A 24 17.42 28.20 2.00
CA ILE A 24 17.35 26.74 1.94
C ILE A 24 18.07 26.20 3.17
N LYS A 25 17.31 25.84 4.20
CA LYS A 25 17.83 25.21 5.41
C LYS A 25 17.99 23.71 5.12
N GLY A 26 19.21 23.26 4.85
CA GLY A 26 19.54 21.83 4.77
C GLY A 26 20.33 21.39 3.54
N LEU A 27 21.42 22.08 3.20
CA LEU A 27 22.52 21.47 2.44
C LEU A 27 23.66 21.21 3.44
N VAL A 28 23.84 19.93 3.78
CA VAL A 28 24.96 19.44 4.57
C VAL A 28 26.21 19.54 3.71
N THR A 29 27.10 20.45 4.07
CA THR A 29 28.52 20.36 3.69
C THR A 29 29.15 19.29 4.56
N GLU A 30 29.82 18.30 3.94
CA GLU A 30 30.68 17.36 4.64
C GLU A 30 31.71 18.14 5.49
N ASP A 31 31.60 18.04 6.80
CA ASP A 31 32.72 18.28 7.68
C ASP A 31 32.80 17.15 8.72
N LYS A 32 33.98 16.57 8.83
CA LYS A 32 34.27 15.44 9.71
C LYS A 32 34.37 15.96 11.14
N GLY A 33 33.31 15.79 11.92
CA GLY A 33 33.31 16.07 13.35
C GLY A 33 32.29 15.21 14.06
N ALA A 34 32.78 14.28 14.89
CA ALA A 34 31.94 13.43 15.73
C ALA A 34 31.05 14.27 16.65
N THR A 35 29.74 14.14 16.52
CA THR A 35 28.77 14.59 17.51
C THR A 35 27.64 13.59 17.63
N ALA A 36 27.31 13.30 18.89
CA ALA A 36 26.45 12.23 19.35
C ALA A 36 25.07 12.22 18.68
N SER A 37 24.65 11.04 18.22
CA SER A 37 23.29 10.73 17.85
C SER A 37 22.38 10.90 19.06
N THR A 38 21.68 12.03 19.15
CA THR A 38 20.48 12.12 19.96
C THR A 38 19.38 11.36 19.23
N ASN A 39 19.11 10.13 19.69
CA ASN A 39 17.89 9.39 19.38
C ASN A 39 16.69 10.17 19.94
N THR A 40 16.16 11.10 19.15
CA THR A 40 14.76 11.51 19.28
C THR A 40 13.95 10.47 18.50
N GLU A 41 13.50 9.44 19.22
CA GLU A 41 12.39 8.60 18.76
C GLU A 41 11.22 9.54 18.44
N SER A 42 11.00 9.75 17.14
CA SER A 42 9.79 10.43 16.68
C SER A 42 8.65 9.47 16.95
N THR A 43 7.95 9.66 18.06
CA THR A 43 6.73 8.89 18.35
C THR A 43 5.72 9.23 17.26
N SER A 44 5.48 8.28 16.36
CA SER A 44 4.43 8.40 15.36
C SER A 44 3.11 8.72 16.07
N PRO A 45 2.34 9.72 15.61
CA PRO A 45 1.06 10.06 16.23
C PRO A 45 0.01 8.94 16.06
N PHE A 46 0.30 7.95 15.21
CA PHE A 46 -0.57 6.81 14.92
C PHE A 46 -0.12 5.60 15.74
N ASN A 47 -0.89 5.29 16.79
CA ASN A 47 -0.71 4.11 17.62
C ASN A 47 -2.04 3.36 17.72
N PHE A 48 -2.03 2.18 18.36
CA PHE A 48 -3.23 1.36 18.50
C PHE A 48 -4.42 2.14 19.07
N SER A 49 -4.23 2.90 20.14
CA SER A 49 -5.31 3.65 20.81
C SER A 49 -5.95 4.67 19.87
N SER A 50 -5.14 5.51 19.21
CA SER A 50 -5.66 6.55 18.31
C SER A 50 -6.32 5.94 17.07
N VAL A 51 -5.76 4.86 16.51
CA VAL A 51 -6.33 4.16 15.35
C VAL A 51 -7.62 3.44 15.71
N SER A 52 -7.70 2.79 16.87
CA SER A 52 -8.93 2.16 17.34
C SER A 52 -10.03 3.19 17.57
N GLU A 53 -9.73 4.30 18.27
CA GLU A 53 -10.72 5.37 18.52
C GLU A 53 -11.33 5.93 17.24
N ILE A 54 -10.48 6.26 16.26
CA ILE A 54 -10.94 6.73 14.94
C ILE A 54 -11.79 5.66 14.26
N THR A 55 -11.35 4.40 14.30
CA THR A 55 -12.05 3.30 13.64
C THR A 55 -13.42 3.04 14.27
N LYS A 56 -13.54 3.13 15.60
CA LYS A 56 -14.79 2.97 16.35
C LYS A 56 -15.85 3.99 15.96
N GLN A 57 -15.48 5.18 15.51
CA GLN A 57 -16.43 6.19 15.02
C GLN A 57 -17.14 5.76 13.73
N SER A 58 -16.57 4.80 12.98
CA SER A 58 -17.11 4.29 11.72
C SER A 58 -18.03 3.07 11.86
N ILE A 59 -18.30 2.61 13.08
CA ILE A 59 -19.09 1.39 13.35
C ILE A 59 -20.28 1.66 14.28
N ASN A 60 -21.15 0.66 14.45
CA ASN A 60 -22.29 0.76 15.35
C ASN A 60 -21.85 0.95 16.82
N ALA A 61 -22.58 1.77 17.58
CA ALA A 61 -22.28 2.11 18.97
C ALA A 61 -22.18 0.89 19.90
N SER A 62 -23.01 -0.15 19.70
CA SER A 62 -22.95 -1.39 20.49
C SER A 62 -21.62 -2.10 20.27
N LEU A 63 -21.19 -2.24 19.02
CA LEU A 63 -19.91 -2.88 18.67
C LEU A 63 -18.73 -2.05 19.20
N ALA A 64 -18.80 -0.72 19.09
CA ALA A 64 -17.78 0.17 19.63
C ALA A 64 -17.65 0.04 21.16
N GLN A 65 -18.75 -0.12 21.89
CA GLN A 65 -18.75 -0.36 23.34
C GLN A 65 -18.14 -1.72 23.69
N GLU A 66 -18.50 -2.79 22.97
CA GLU A 66 -17.91 -4.12 23.18
C GLU A 66 -16.40 -4.11 22.97
N ILE A 67 -15.93 -3.48 21.89
CA ILE A 67 -14.50 -3.32 21.59
C ILE A 67 -13.80 -2.55 22.70
N THR A 68 -14.37 -1.42 23.13
CA THR A 68 -13.83 -0.60 24.24
C THR A 68 -13.74 -1.40 25.54
N ALA A 69 -14.72 -2.28 25.82
CA ALA A 69 -14.70 -3.13 27.01
C ALA A 69 -13.59 -4.19 26.96
N ILE A 70 -13.24 -4.70 25.78
CA ILE A 70 -12.11 -5.63 25.62
C ILE A 70 -10.78 -4.89 25.74
N GLU A 71 -10.66 -3.71 25.13
CA GLU A 71 -9.46 -2.86 25.25
C GLU A 71 -9.14 -2.52 26.70
N GLY A 72 -10.15 -2.14 27.50
CA GLY A 72 -9.95 -1.89 28.93
C GLY A 72 -9.45 -3.11 29.71
N LYS A 73 -9.90 -4.33 29.35
CA LYS A 73 -9.38 -5.57 29.95
C LYS A 73 -7.93 -5.86 29.53
N ILE A 74 -7.58 -5.54 28.28
CA ILE A 74 -6.21 -5.72 27.77
C ILE A 74 -5.23 -4.86 28.59
N ASP A 75 -5.60 -3.61 28.88
CA ASP A 75 -4.78 -2.67 29.65
C ASP A 75 -4.49 -3.15 31.09
N GLU A 76 -5.40 -3.93 31.66
CA GLU A 76 -5.28 -4.50 33.01
C GLU A 76 -4.61 -5.89 33.04
N SER A 77 -4.36 -6.49 31.87
CA SER A 77 -3.88 -7.87 31.72
C SER A 77 -2.40 -7.96 31.33
N SER A 78 -1.81 -9.15 31.51
CA SER A 78 -0.44 -9.43 31.05
C SER A 78 -0.26 -10.90 30.64
N GLY A 79 0.84 -11.21 29.96
CA GLY A 79 1.19 -12.59 29.58
C GLY A 79 0.12 -13.28 28.72
N GLU A 80 -0.24 -14.52 29.09
CA GLU A 80 -1.20 -15.35 28.35
C GLU A 80 -2.62 -14.78 28.35
N GLU A 81 -3.05 -14.15 29.44
CA GLU A 81 -4.38 -13.51 29.53
C GLU A 81 -4.47 -12.36 28.53
N LYS A 82 -3.43 -11.52 28.47
CA LYS A 82 -3.35 -10.42 27.48
C LYS A 82 -3.37 -10.96 26.07
N LEU A 83 -2.64 -12.04 25.80
CA LEU A 83 -2.59 -12.67 24.48
C LEU A 83 -3.98 -13.17 24.04
N ALA A 84 -4.72 -13.84 24.92
CA ALA A 84 -6.07 -14.33 24.62
C ALA A 84 -7.06 -13.18 24.33
N LEU A 85 -6.95 -12.07 25.07
CA LEU A 85 -7.77 -10.88 24.82
C LEU A 85 -7.41 -10.18 23.50
N LEU A 86 -6.12 -10.12 23.15
CA LEU A 86 -5.66 -9.61 21.86
C LEU A 86 -6.17 -10.47 20.70
N GLU A 87 -6.14 -11.80 20.82
CA GLU A 87 -6.71 -12.72 19.82
C GLU A 87 -8.21 -12.49 19.62
N GLN A 88 -8.96 -12.34 20.72
CA GLN A 88 -10.38 -11.99 20.67
C GLN A 88 -10.60 -10.64 19.98
N LEU A 89 -9.77 -9.64 20.27
CA LEU A 89 -9.90 -8.31 19.69
C LEU A 89 -9.52 -8.29 18.20
N ALA A 90 -8.49 -9.04 17.80
CA ALA A 90 -8.11 -9.21 16.40
C ALA A 90 -9.28 -9.78 15.59
N GLN A 91 -9.96 -10.82 16.10
CA GLN A 91 -11.12 -11.41 15.44
C GLN A 91 -12.26 -10.40 15.29
N LYS A 92 -12.55 -9.59 16.32
CA LYS A 92 -13.59 -8.56 16.20
C LYS A 92 -13.30 -7.54 15.11
N TRP A 93 -12.05 -7.13 14.95
CA TRP A 93 -11.68 -6.20 13.89
C TRP A 93 -11.66 -6.86 12.50
N ASP A 94 -11.32 -8.15 12.45
CA ASP A 94 -11.39 -8.98 11.23
C ASP A 94 -12.83 -9.12 10.72
N ASP A 95 -13.78 -9.44 11.62
CA ASP A 95 -15.22 -9.53 11.32
C ASP A 95 -15.78 -8.22 10.74
N LEU A 96 -15.14 -7.09 11.04
CA LEU A 96 -15.50 -5.74 10.57
C LEU A 96 -14.67 -5.27 9.38
N ALA A 97 -13.77 -6.11 8.86
CA ALA A 97 -12.80 -5.80 7.81
C ALA A 97 -11.99 -4.51 8.11
N LYS A 98 -11.59 -4.33 9.38
CA LYS A 98 -10.80 -3.18 9.83
C LYS A 98 -9.34 -3.57 10.03
N PHE A 99 -8.58 -3.49 8.93
CA PHE A 99 -7.19 -3.97 8.89
C PHE A 99 -6.21 -3.10 9.69
N ALA A 100 -6.44 -1.79 9.81
CA ALA A 100 -5.53 -0.89 10.51
C ALA A 100 -5.35 -1.26 12.01
N PRO A 101 -6.41 -1.33 12.83
CA PRO A 101 -6.27 -1.77 14.22
C PRO A 101 -5.79 -3.23 14.34
N GLN A 102 -6.17 -4.10 13.41
CA GLN A 102 -5.74 -5.50 13.39
C GLN A 102 -4.22 -5.64 13.27
N GLY A 103 -3.56 -4.81 12.44
CA GLY A 103 -2.10 -4.82 12.31
C GLY A 103 -1.38 -4.52 13.62
N PHE A 104 -1.85 -3.50 14.37
CA PHE A 104 -1.30 -3.16 15.68
C PHE A 104 -1.50 -4.26 16.72
N ILE A 105 -2.63 -4.95 16.67
CA ILE A 105 -2.91 -6.05 17.60
C ILE A 105 -1.97 -7.22 17.32
N TYR A 106 -1.81 -7.63 16.06
CA TYR A 106 -0.87 -8.70 15.72
C TYR A 106 0.58 -8.33 16.02
N GLU A 107 0.97 -7.07 15.84
CA GLU A 107 2.29 -6.59 16.23
C GLU A 107 2.50 -6.70 17.75
N GLU A 108 1.51 -6.32 18.57
CA GLU A 108 1.57 -6.47 20.02
C GLU A 108 1.64 -7.94 20.44
N MET A 109 0.85 -8.82 19.80
CA MET A 109 0.93 -10.26 20.01
C MET A 109 2.32 -10.81 19.67
N ALA A 110 2.93 -10.33 18.58
CA ALA A 110 4.26 -10.72 18.15
C ALA A 110 5.36 -10.22 19.10
N LYS A 111 5.16 -9.06 19.74
CA LYS A 111 6.05 -8.54 20.80
C LYS A 111 5.97 -9.38 22.08
N ILE A 112 4.78 -9.86 22.44
CA ILE A 112 4.59 -10.74 23.61
C ILE A 112 5.15 -12.13 23.33
N THR A 113 4.80 -12.72 22.18
CA THR A 113 5.26 -14.05 21.75
C THR A 113 5.72 -13.98 20.29
N PRO A 114 7.04 -13.92 20.04
CA PRO A 114 7.59 -13.80 18.67
C PRO A 114 7.34 -15.03 17.80
N LYS A 115 6.16 -15.11 17.19
CA LYS A 115 5.78 -16.14 16.21
C LYS A 115 5.80 -15.58 14.80
N PHE A 116 6.14 -16.43 13.83
CA PHE A 116 6.14 -16.09 12.42
C PHE A 116 4.75 -15.59 11.97
N GLU A 117 3.70 -16.29 12.38
CA GLU A 117 2.32 -16.02 11.98
C GLU A 117 1.85 -14.65 12.46
N TYR A 118 2.24 -14.22 13.67
CA TYR A 118 1.86 -12.91 14.19
C TYR A 118 2.54 -11.77 13.41
N TRP A 119 3.83 -11.92 13.09
CA TRP A 119 4.53 -10.93 12.24
C TRP A 119 4.01 -10.91 10.81
N LEU A 120 3.71 -12.08 10.23
CA LEU A 120 3.12 -12.17 8.89
C LEU A 120 1.73 -11.52 8.87
N ASN A 121 0.88 -11.82 9.84
CA ASN A 121 -0.47 -11.25 9.92
C ASN A 121 -0.44 -9.74 10.19
N ALA A 122 0.47 -9.26 11.04
CA ALA A 122 0.68 -7.82 11.22
C ALA A 122 1.05 -7.15 9.88
N GLY A 123 2.02 -7.71 9.15
CA GLY A 123 2.42 -7.23 7.82
C GLY A 123 1.27 -7.22 6.82
N ASN A 124 0.48 -8.29 6.77
CA ASN A 124 -0.69 -8.42 5.90
C ASN A 124 -1.76 -7.39 6.25
N SER A 125 -2.11 -7.23 7.53
CA SER A 125 -3.11 -6.26 7.98
C SER A 125 -2.66 -4.82 7.72
N TYR A 126 -1.41 -4.46 8.01
CA TYR A 126 -0.88 -3.14 7.68
C TYR A 126 -0.85 -2.89 6.17
N ARG A 127 -0.52 -3.91 5.38
CA ARG A 127 -0.55 -3.82 3.92
C ARG A 127 -1.96 -3.57 3.39
N SER A 128 -2.94 -4.33 3.86
CA SER A 128 -4.35 -4.16 3.50
C SER A 128 -4.90 -2.79 3.94
N ALA A 129 -4.50 -2.33 5.13
CA ALA A 129 -4.83 -0.98 5.59
C ALA A 129 -4.21 0.10 4.68
N TYR A 130 -2.94 -0.07 4.30
CA TYR A 130 -2.25 0.84 3.39
C TYR A 130 -2.95 0.91 2.03
N THR A 131 -3.34 -0.22 1.46
CA THR A 131 -4.03 -0.26 0.17
C THR A 131 -5.45 0.29 0.22
N ASN A 132 -6.14 0.18 1.35
CA ASN A 132 -7.52 0.65 1.50
C ASN A 132 -7.60 2.14 1.89
N LEU A 133 -6.55 2.68 2.52
CA LEU A 133 -6.47 4.06 2.98
C LEU A 133 -5.49 4.88 2.14
N GLN A 134 -5.30 4.51 0.87
CA GLN A 134 -4.47 5.26 -0.09
C GLN A 134 -4.94 6.72 -0.10
N ASP A 135 -4.07 7.64 0.35
CA ASP A 135 -4.33 9.09 0.53
C ASP A 135 -4.73 9.56 1.94
N THR A 136 -4.24 8.86 2.97
CA THR A 136 -4.31 9.36 4.36
C THR A 136 -2.92 9.69 4.88
N ALA A 137 -2.85 10.59 5.88
CA ALA A 137 -1.61 10.87 6.60
C ALA A 137 -0.98 9.61 7.23
N MET A 138 -1.76 8.54 7.40
CA MET A 138 -1.34 7.27 7.98
C MET A 138 -0.73 6.31 6.94
N SER A 139 -0.92 6.52 5.63
CA SER A 139 -0.45 5.57 4.61
C SER A 139 1.07 5.35 4.66
N ALA A 140 1.87 6.41 4.83
CA ALA A 140 3.33 6.27 4.94
C ALA A 140 3.73 5.41 6.16
N GLU A 141 3.04 5.61 7.29
CA GLU A 141 3.32 4.85 8.51
C GLU A 141 2.85 3.41 8.40
N LEU A 142 1.67 3.13 7.84
CA LEU A 142 1.19 1.77 7.59
C LEU A 142 2.15 1.00 6.68
N ASN A 143 2.67 1.64 5.64
CA ASN A 143 3.65 0.98 4.78
C ASN A 143 4.95 0.67 5.51
N ARG A 144 5.42 1.60 6.36
CA ARG A 144 6.61 1.38 7.20
C ARG A 144 6.40 0.22 8.17
N LEU A 145 5.25 0.16 8.84
CA LEU A 145 4.87 -0.91 9.76
C LEU A 145 4.73 -2.25 9.04
N ALA A 146 4.15 -2.25 7.83
CA ALA A 146 4.07 -3.45 6.98
C ALA A 146 5.47 -3.99 6.65
N ILE A 147 6.38 -3.14 6.15
CA ILE A 147 7.77 -3.50 5.84
C ILE A 147 8.45 -4.11 7.07
N SER A 148 8.42 -3.40 8.21
CA SER A 148 9.04 -3.85 9.46
C SER A 148 8.50 -5.21 9.92
N SER A 149 7.18 -5.42 9.79
CA SER A 149 6.55 -6.67 10.20
C SER A 149 6.96 -7.84 9.31
N TYR A 150 7.03 -7.64 7.98
CA TYR A 150 7.53 -8.68 7.07
C TYR A 150 9.02 -8.96 7.27
N GLU A 151 9.83 -7.95 7.58
CA GLU A 151 11.26 -8.15 7.91
C GLU A 151 11.41 -9.04 9.15
N HIS A 152 10.60 -8.83 10.19
CA HIS A 152 10.56 -9.74 11.35
C HIS A 152 10.07 -11.14 10.98
N ALA A 153 9.05 -11.27 10.14
CA ALA A 153 8.57 -12.58 9.67
C ALA A 153 9.67 -13.33 8.90
N ILE A 154 10.38 -12.66 7.99
CA ILE A 154 11.49 -13.24 7.21
C ILE A 154 12.69 -13.58 8.10
N ALA A 155 12.93 -12.82 9.19
CA ALA A 155 13.96 -13.16 10.16
C ALA A 155 13.67 -14.48 10.90
N LEU A 156 12.39 -14.84 11.07
CA LEU A 156 11.96 -16.11 11.66
C LEU A 156 11.90 -17.25 10.63
N ASP A 157 11.42 -16.97 9.41
CA ASP A 157 11.43 -17.90 8.28
C ASP A 157 11.85 -17.21 6.97
N GLY A 158 13.14 -17.29 6.66
CA GLY A 158 13.73 -16.65 5.48
C GLY A 158 13.38 -17.31 4.14
N ASN A 159 12.69 -18.46 4.15
CA ASN A 159 12.28 -19.16 2.94
C ASN A 159 10.79 -18.98 2.61
N ASN A 160 10.01 -18.41 3.53
CA ASN A 160 8.59 -18.19 3.33
C ASN A 160 8.32 -17.25 2.15
N LEU A 161 7.55 -17.71 1.17
CA LEU A 161 7.25 -16.94 -0.05
C LEU A 161 6.21 -15.85 0.20
N ASP A 162 5.27 -16.05 1.13
CA ASP A 162 4.22 -15.07 1.42
C ASP A 162 4.80 -13.82 2.09
N ALA A 163 5.67 -14.00 3.09
CA ALA A 163 6.37 -12.89 3.74
C ALA A 163 7.24 -12.10 2.74
N LYS A 164 7.94 -12.81 1.84
CA LYS A 164 8.73 -12.18 0.76
C LYS A 164 7.85 -11.44 -0.24
N THR A 165 6.70 -12.00 -0.58
CA THR A 165 5.73 -11.37 -1.48
C THR A 165 5.16 -10.09 -0.86
N GLY A 166 4.77 -10.16 0.41
CA GLY A 166 4.27 -9.02 1.17
C GLY A 166 5.30 -7.90 1.29
N LEU A 167 6.53 -8.22 1.69
CA LEU A 167 7.64 -7.26 1.74
C LEU A 167 7.92 -6.66 0.37
N GLY A 168 8.00 -7.50 -0.66
CA GLY A 168 8.23 -7.08 -2.03
C GLY A 168 7.18 -6.09 -2.52
N ALA A 169 5.90 -6.38 -2.26
CA ALA A 169 4.79 -5.49 -2.61
C ALA A 169 4.81 -4.17 -1.83
N ALA A 170 5.10 -4.21 -0.52
CA ALA A 170 5.22 -3.01 0.31
C ALA A 170 6.36 -2.09 -0.15
N LEU A 171 7.50 -2.68 -0.52
CA LEU A 171 8.63 -1.93 -1.07
C LEU A 171 8.32 -1.33 -2.44
N VAL A 172 7.66 -2.07 -3.34
CA VAL A 172 7.35 -1.59 -4.70
C VAL A 172 6.38 -0.42 -4.70
N THR A 173 5.29 -0.50 -3.93
CA THR A 173 4.24 0.52 -4.05
C THR A 173 4.36 1.64 -3.03
N GLY A 174 5.05 1.42 -1.90
CA GLY A 174 5.08 2.35 -0.78
C GLY A 174 6.42 3.01 -0.51
N THR A 175 7.39 2.86 -1.41
CA THR A 175 8.70 3.52 -1.30
C THR A 175 9.10 4.19 -2.62
N ASN A 176 10.03 5.15 -2.54
CA ASN A 176 10.59 5.81 -3.72
C ASN A 176 11.62 4.93 -4.47
N ASN A 177 12.04 3.79 -3.91
CA ASN A 177 13.04 2.91 -4.51
C ASN A 177 12.53 1.47 -4.60
N PRO A 178 11.74 1.14 -5.64
CA PRO A 178 11.05 -0.15 -5.74
C PRO A 178 11.99 -1.33 -6.06
N MET A 179 13.27 -1.09 -6.36
CA MET A 179 14.19 -2.12 -6.89
C MET A 179 14.43 -3.28 -5.93
N ALA A 180 14.54 -3.02 -4.63
CA ALA A 180 14.67 -4.08 -3.63
C ALA A 180 13.43 -4.98 -3.62
N GLY A 181 12.23 -4.38 -3.69
CA GLY A 181 10.98 -5.13 -3.77
C GLY A 181 10.86 -5.94 -5.05
N ILE A 182 11.24 -5.37 -6.20
CA ILE A 182 11.24 -6.08 -7.48
C ILE A 182 12.17 -7.29 -7.45
N SER A 183 13.38 -7.15 -6.90
CA SER A 183 14.32 -8.26 -6.76
C SER A 183 13.71 -9.40 -5.95
N LEU A 184 13.06 -9.06 -4.82
CA LEU A 184 12.43 -10.03 -3.94
C LEU A 184 11.27 -10.76 -4.64
N LEU A 185 10.42 -10.02 -5.36
CA LEU A 185 9.31 -10.62 -6.12
C LEU A 185 9.78 -11.47 -7.29
N MET A 186 10.88 -11.11 -7.95
CA MET A 186 11.50 -11.95 -8.98
C MET A 186 12.01 -13.29 -8.40
N GLU A 187 12.54 -13.29 -7.18
CA GLU A 187 12.89 -14.54 -6.47
C GLU A 187 11.66 -15.39 -6.16
N VAL A 188 10.55 -14.75 -5.74
CA VAL A 188 9.28 -15.45 -5.49
C VAL A 188 8.79 -16.11 -6.76
N VAL A 189 8.61 -15.38 -7.87
CA VAL A 189 8.09 -15.96 -9.12
C VAL A 189 9.03 -16.98 -9.77
N LYS A 190 10.31 -16.99 -9.39
CA LYS A 190 11.24 -18.04 -9.79
C LYS A 190 10.97 -19.37 -9.06
N LYS A 191 10.53 -19.31 -7.80
CA LYS A 191 10.20 -20.48 -6.97
C LYS A 191 8.75 -20.91 -7.13
N ASP A 192 7.85 -19.94 -7.23
CA ASP A 192 6.41 -20.11 -7.39
C ASP A 192 5.93 -19.21 -8.55
N PRO A 193 6.00 -19.69 -9.80
CA PRO A 193 5.59 -18.91 -10.98
C PRO A 193 4.11 -18.50 -10.96
N GLU A 194 3.27 -19.21 -10.20
CA GLU A 194 1.83 -18.98 -10.09
C GLU A 194 1.46 -18.06 -8.92
N ASN A 195 2.45 -17.48 -8.23
CA ASN A 195 2.18 -16.55 -7.15
C ASN A 195 1.42 -15.31 -7.65
N ILE A 196 0.12 -15.25 -7.39
CA ILE A 196 -0.79 -14.23 -7.93
C ILE A 196 -0.34 -12.84 -7.51
N GLN A 197 -0.05 -12.63 -6.23
CA GLN A 197 0.27 -11.30 -5.70
C GLN A 197 1.62 -10.79 -6.21
N ALA A 198 2.62 -11.66 -6.35
CA ALA A 198 3.90 -11.30 -6.93
C ALA A 198 3.77 -10.95 -8.42
N ASN A 199 3.02 -11.74 -9.19
CA ASN A 199 2.75 -11.44 -10.60
C ASN A 199 1.93 -10.15 -10.78
N LYS A 200 0.91 -9.91 -9.96
CA LYS A 200 0.15 -8.63 -9.95
C LYS A 200 1.08 -7.45 -9.72
N THR A 201 1.92 -7.52 -8.68
CA THR A 201 2.81 -6.40 -8.33
C THR A 201 3.89 -6.15 -9.39
N LEU A 202 4.52 -7.21 -9.91
CA LEU A 202 5.50 -7.10 -11.01
C LEU A 202 4.84 -6.61 -12.30
N GLY A 203 3.59 -7.02 -12.58
CA GLY A 203 2.80 -6.57 -13.72
C GLY A 203 2.48 -5.07 -13.63
N LEU A 204 2.01 -4.60 -12.48
CA LEU A 204 1.78 -3.18 -12.20
C LEU A 204 3.05 -2.35 -12.41
N PHE A 205 4.16 -2.79 -11.83
CA PHE A 205 5.45 -2.13 -12.02
C PHE A 205 5.88 -2.13 -13.50
N SER A 206 5.62 -3.22 -14.23
CA SER A 206 5.91 -3.33 -15.65
C SER A 206 5.08 -2.33 -16.49
N LEU A 207 3.81 -2.11 -16.16
CA LEU A 207 3.00 -1.07 -16.79
C LEU A 207 3.56 0.33 -16.51
N GLN A 208 3.86 0.64 -15.25
CA GLN A 208 4.42 1.93 -14.83
C GLN A 208 5.76 2.23 -15.51
N SER A 209 6.61 1.21 -15.67
CA SER A 209 7.90 1.30 -16.34
C SER A 209 7.81 1.12 -17.87
N ARG A 210 6.60 1.05 -18.43
CA ARG A 210 6.31 0.90 -19.87
C ARG A 210 6.89 -0.38 -20.51
N GLN A 211 7.14 -1.40 -19.70
CA GLN A 211 7.51 -2.75 -20.13
C GLN A 211 6.25 -3.55 -20.44
N PHE A 212 5.49 -3.12 -21.44
CA PHE A 212 4.13 -3.61 -21.71
C PHE A 212 4.08 -5.11 -22.02
N ASP A 213 5.06 -5.66 -22.75
CA ASP A 213 5.12 -7.11 -23.03
C ASP A 213 5.21 -7.94 -21.75
N LYS A 214 6.06 -7.51 -20.80
CA LYS A 214 6.18 -8.16 -19.49
C LYS A 214 4.91 -8.00 -18.67
N ALA A 215 4.27 -6.83 -18.71
CA ALA A 215 3.00 -6.62 -18.03
C ALA A 215 1.93 -7.58 -18.56
N ILE A 216 1.82 -7.73 -19.89
CA ILE A 216 0.90 -8.67 -20.53
C ILE A 216 1.16 -10.10 -20.05
N GLU A 217 2.41 -10.56 -20.07
CA GLU A 217 2.77 -11.90 -19.58
C GLU A 217 2.31 -12.12 -18.14
N ARG A 218 2.61 -11.16 -17.25
CA ARG A 218 2.26 -11.26 -15.82
C ARG A 218 0.74 -11.23 -15.61
N PHE A 219 0.03 -10.33 -16.26
CA PHE A 219 -1.42 -10.23 -16.09
C PHE A 219 -2.19 -11.35 -16.78
N LYS A 220 -1.64 -11.97 -17.83
CA LYS A 220 -2.16 -13.25 -18.35
C LYS A 220 -2.16 -14.32 -17.28
N THR A 221 -1.00 -14.58 -16.66
CA THR A 221 -0.87 -15.55 -15.55
C THR A 221 -1.87 -15.25 -14.44
N VAL A 222 -1.98 -13.99 -14.00
CA VAL A 222 -2.96 -13.59 -12.97
C VAL A 222 -4.40 -13.88 -13.42
N SER A 223 -4.77 -13.47 -14.63
CA SER A 223 -6.15 -13.63 -15.14
C SER A 223 -6.54 -15.09 -15.40
N GLU A 224 -5.56 -15.97 -15.64
CA GLU A 224 -5.77 -17.41 -15.80
C GLU A 224 -5.98 -18.10 -14.45
N LEU A 225 -5.23 -17.70 -13.42
CA LEU A 225 -5.31 -18.29 -12.08
C LEU A 225 -6.49 -17.75 -11.26
N GLN A 226 -6.71 -16.43 -11.34
CA GLN A 226 -7.80 -15.75 -10.64
C GLN A 226 -8.41 -14.69 -11.58
N PRO A 227 -9.41 -15.08 -12.38
CA PRO A 227 -10.15 -14.16 -13.23
C PRO A 227 -10.82 -13.06 -12.39
N ASP A 228 -10.37 -11.81 -12.53
CA ASP A 228 -10.97 -10.66 -11.88
C ASP A 228 -10.98 -9.43 -12.80
N ALA A 229 -11.83 -8.46 -12.50
CA ALA A 229 -11.97 -7.27 -13.35
C ALA A 229 -10.66 -6.48 -13.48
N GLU A 230 -9.88 -6.41 -12.39
CA GLU A 230 -8.63 -5.64 -12.31
C GLU A 230 -7.53 -6.20 -13.22
N SER A 231 -7.29 -7.51 -13.17
CA SER A 231 -6.27 -8.19 -13.98
C SER A 231 -6.57 -8.07 -15.48
N PHE A 232 -7.84 -8.24 -15.88
CA PHE A 232 -8.25 -8.02 -17.27
C PHE A 232 -8.12 -6.55 -17.70
N PHE A 233 -8.38 -5.59 -16.81
CA PHE A 233 -8.19 -4.17 -17.09
C PHE A 233 -6.71 -3.85 -17.37
N TYR A 234 -5.81 -4.35 -16.53
CA TYR A 234 -4.38 -4.14 -16.70
C TYR A 234 -3.80 -4.90 -17.90
N LEU A 235 -4.32 -6.11 -18.18
CA LEU A 235 -3.99 -6.86 -19.39
C LEU A 235 -4.41 -6.07 -20.65
N ALA A 236 -5.62 -5.52 -20.67
CA ALA A 236 -6.12 -4.70 -21.76
C ALA A 236 -5.29 -3.43 -21.96
N THR A 237 -4.90 -2.77 -20.86
CA THR A 237 -4.00 -1.60 -20.88
C THR A 237 -2.64 -1.96 -21.50
N GLY A 238 -2.10 -3.13 -21.18
CA GLY A 238 -0.88 -3.65 -21.80
C GLY A 238 -1.05 -3.78 -23.32
N TYR A 239 -2.11 -4.47 -23.77
CA TYR A 239 -2.41 -4.65 -25.19
C TYR A 239 -2.62 -3.33 -25.95
N GLU A 240 -3.36 -2.39 -25.36
CA GLU A 240 -3.58 -1.05 -25.92
C GLU A 240 -2.25 -0.35 -26.21
N ASN A 241 -1.31 -0.39 -25.26
CA ASN A 241 -0.03 0.32 -25.38
C ASN A 241 0.92 -0.28 -26.42
N ILE A 242 0.76 -1.56 -26.79
CA ILE A 242 1.53 -2.19 -27.87
C ILE A 242 0.77 -2.24 -29.21
N GLY A 243 -0.44 -1.65 -29.26
CA GLY A 243 -1.24 -1.55 -30.48
C GLY A 243 -2.05 -2.80 -30.84
N LEU A 244 -2.15 -3.78 -29.94
CA LEU A 244 -2.99 -4.97 -30.11
C LEU A 244 -4.45 -4.64 -29.76
N LYS A 245 -5.09 -3.88 -30.66
CA LYS A 245 -6.43 -3.31 -30.45
C LYS A 245 -7.52 -4.34 -30.16
N ASN A 246 -7.54 -5.46 -30.89
CA ASN A 246 -8.59 -6.48 -30.74
C ASN A 246 -8.49 -7.17 -29.38
N GLU A 247 -7.28 -7.51 -28.97
CA GLU A 247 -6.96 -8.12 -27.68
C GLU A 247 -7.27 -7.16 -26.53
N ALA A 248 -6.96 -5.88 -26.69
CA ALA A 248 -7.32 -4.83 -25.73
C ALA A 248 -8.84 -4.73 -25.56
N ILE A 249 -9.61 -4.65 -26.65
CA ILE A 249 -11.08 -4.59 -26.62
C ILE A 249 -11.66 -5.83 -25.94
N ALA A 250 -11.16 -7.02 -26.27
CA ALA A 250 -11.63 -8.27 -25.65
C ALA A 250 -11.35 -8.31 -24.15
N ALA A 251 -10.14 -7.94 -23.72
CA ALA A 251 -9.77 -7.91 -22.31
C ALA A 251 -10.53 -6.83 -21.53
N PHE A 252 -10.71 -5.62 -22.09
CA PHE A 252 -11.56 -4.59 -21.48
C PHE A 252 -13.01 -5.05 -21.35
N SER A 253 -13.57 -5.72 -22.37
CA SER A 253 -14.92 -6.26 -22.30
C SER A 253 -15.07 -7.30 -21.20
N LYS A 254 -14.06 -8.17 -21.00
CA LYS A 254 -14.04 -9.14 -19.91
C LYS A 254 -13.92 -8.47 -18.54
N SER A 255 -13.08 -7.44 -18.42
CA SER A 255 -12.99 -6.62 -17.21
C SER A 255 -14.34 -6.02 -16.83
N LYS A 256 -15.07 -5.45 -17.80
CA LYS A 256 -16.41 -4.90 -17.59
C LYS A 256 -17.42 -5.97 -17.17
N GLU A 257 -17.41 -7.15 -17.78
CA GLU A 257 -18.31 -8.26 -17.43
C GLU A 257 -18.13 -8.70 -15.98
N LEU A 258 -16.88 -8.74 -15.50
CA LEU A 258 -16.55 -9.15 -14.13
C LEU A 258 -16.75 -8.02 -13.11
N ALA A 259 -16.81 -6.78 -13.56
CA ALA A 259 -16.99 -5.62 -12.70
C ALA A 259 -18.48 -5.38 -12.40
N SER A 260 -18.82 -5.21 -11.13
CA SER A 260 -20.10 -4.62 -10.71
C SER A 260 -19.99 -3.10 -10.47
N ASP A 261 -19.23 -2.40 -11.33
CA ASP A 261 -18.95 -0.96 -11.20
C ASP A 261 -19.39 -0.20 -12.47
N PRO A 262 -20.44 0.65 -12.39
CA PRO A 262 -20.89 1.47 -13.51
C PRO A 262 -19.86 2.48 -14.02
N THR A 263 -18.99 2.99 -13.15
CA THR A 263 -17.95 3.97 -13.50
C THR A 263 -16.88 3.32 -14.36
N LEU A 264 -16.41 2.15 -13.92
CA LEU A 264 -15.46 1.35 -14.70
C LEU A 264 -16.08 0.93 -16.03
N SER A 265 -17.36 0.56 -16.03
CA SER A 265 -18.10 0.19 -17.25
C SER A 265 -18.12 1.33 -18.28
N GLN A 266 -18.47 2.55 -17.86
CA GLN A 266 -18.49 3.72 -18.73
C GLN A 266 -17.08 4.09 -19.25
N PHE A 267 -16.06 3.98 -18.39
CA PHE A 267 -14.68 4.19 -18.81
C PHE A 267 -14.28 3.19 -19.91
N ILE A 268 -14.59 1.91 -19.71
CA ILE A 268 -14.30 0.84 -20.66
C ILE A 268 -15.04 1.07 -21.98
N ASP A 269 -16.32 1.46 -21.95
CA ASP A 269 -17.08 1.72 -23.18
C ASP A 269 -16.43 2.81 -24.04
N ARG A 270 -15.96 3.88 -23.42
CA ARG A 270 -15.21 4.94 -24.11
C ARG A 270 -13.91 4.42 -24.70
N LYS A 271 -13.16 3.61 -23.95
CA LYS A 271 -11.91 2.99 -24.43
C LYS A 271 -12.14 2.08 -25.63
N VAL A 272 -13.18 1.25 -25.60
CA VAL A 272 -13.53 0.37 -26.73
C VAL A 272 -13.93 1.18 -27.95
N GLU A 273 -14.69 2.27 -27.79
CA GLU A 273 -15.04 3.16 -28.90
C GLU A 273 -13.81 3.83 -29.53
N GLU A 274 -12.88 4.31 -28.70
CA GLU A 274 -11.62 4.91 -29.16
C GLU A 274 -10.75 3.91 -29.94
N LEU A 275 -10.64 2.67 -29.46
CA LEU A 275 -9.84 1.62 -30.11
C LEU A 275 -10.46 1.12 -31.42
N SER A 276 -11.79 1.20 -31.54
CA SER A 276 -12.54 0.76 -32.74
C SER A 276 -12.48 1.74 -33.91
N LYS A 277 -11.93 2.95 -33.70
CA LYS A 277 -11.65 3.95 -34.74
C LYS A 277 -10.27 3.74 -35.37
#